data_AF-A0A3F2RL90-F1
#
_entry.id   AF-A0A3F2RL90-F1
#
_cell.length_a   1.000
_cell.length_b   1.000
_cell.length_c   1.000
_cell.angle_alpha   90.00
_cell.angle_beta   90.00
_cell.angle_gamma   90.00
#
_symmetry.space_group_name_H-M   'P 1'
#
loop_
_entity.id
_entity.type
_entity.pdbx_description
1 polymer ?
#
loop_
_entity_poly.entity_id
_entity_poly.type
_entity_poly.pdbx_seq_one_letter_code
_entity_poly.pdbx_strand_id
1 'polypeptide(L)'
;MCDDVGYESFPTLSFSFGLAGDGNFFHLTPRRYLNCDGGTSLGDDLYWWVLGDNFVQAYYTVFDFQNLQVGFACGGSSPTCYVGSQAPHKYSNMDKSECALCHRRRDVFSCSNCTSAMLQQRRTMLSALQADVAVLRKKTGFALNTKSALMDAEQRLDKCMKQVEQLAEKVMKTREKLCSERIAIVERTSKLEERTEKVDEAQHKLKQEVQRAGGLHAPILECLDYQVQWADENAAKVRGDRLRELFALFALTPEEPVEVINEDDEDDPLSALPDEQKEVSEEQNRRKARQNAPMFFRTIVGLPLPISGRYENVPPEVVAAALSKVIHLLHCLVKYLKITYPHPMEFNGSFSTIGNTSEGAGCHTLYPDGSDGFDRGVNMLHENVAFLCLCQGVTNNNVHPTDMLGNLLQVYKSTRLGTLCDNVDGNEFAAKNSYAMKLSAMRPRAAAHQQRLSNRQHWVRY
;
A
#
# COMPACT_ATOMS: atom_id res chain seq x y z
N MET A 1 -63.70 -35.97 -14.38
CA MET A 1 -62.99 -36.59 -15.52
C MET A 1 -63.10 -38.09 -15.34
N CYS A 2 -63.86 -38.75 -16.22
CA CYS A 2 -63.98 -40.20 -16.30
C CYS A 2 -63.40 -40.60 -17.65
N ASP A 3 -62.10 -40.38 -17.85
CA ASP A 3 -61.47 -40.67 -19.13
C ASP A 3 -61.27 -42.18 -19.24
N ASP A 4 -61.88 -42.80 -20.25
CA ASP A 4 -61.79 -44.23 -20.62
C ASP A 4 -62.22 -45.27 -19.57
N VAL A 5 -62.98 -44.87 -18.54
CA VAL A 5 -63.59 -45.81 -17.56
C VAL A 5 -65.10 -45.60 -17.42
N GLY A 6 -65.87 -46.65 -17.68
CA GLY A 6 -67.33 -46.66 -17.46
C GLY A 6 -67.70 -46.75 -15.97
N TYR A 7 -68.94 -46.38 -15.64
CA TYR A 7 -69.50 -46.42 -14.27
C TYR A 7 -69.30 -47.76 -13.54
N GLU A 8 -69.26 -48.86 -14.30
CA GLU A 8 -69.04 -50.22 -13.79
C GLU A 8 -67.68 -50.40 -13.08
N SER A 9 -66.72 -49.52 -13.37
CA SER A 9 -65.36 -49.57 -12.82
C SER A 9 -65.26 -49.00 -11.40
N PHE A 10 -66.35 -48.41 -10.90
CA PHE A 10 -66.42 -47.77 -9.59
C PHE A 10 -67.32 -48.55 -8.63
N PRO A 11 -66.99 -48.61 -7.33
CA PRO A 11 -67.74 -49.41 -6.37
C PRO A 11 -69.09 -48.76 -6.03
N THR A 12 -70.10 -49.59 -5.75
CA THR A 12 -71.31 -49.13 -5.05
C THR A 12 -70.97 -48.87 -3.59
N LEU A 13 -71.13 -47.63 -3.13
CA LEU A 13 -70.88 -47.26 -1.74
C LEU A 13 -72.07 -47.71 -0.88
N SER A 14 -71.79 -48.37 0.24
CA SER A 14 -72.83 -48.89 1.14
C SER A 14 -72.65 -48.28 2.52
N PHE A 15 -73.69 -47.60 3.01
CA PHE A 15 -73.69 -46.93 4.31
C PHE A 15 -74.72 -47.60 5.23
N SER A 16 -74.40 -47.79 6.51
CA SER A 16 -75.36 -48.27 7.50
C SER A 16 -75.51 -47.26 8.63
N PHE A 17 -76.75 -46.89 8.96
CA PHE A 17 -77.07 -46.11 10.14
C PHE A 17 -77.70 -47.05 11.17
N GLY A 18 -76.86 -47.70 11.98
CA GLY A 18 -77.29 -48.73 12.94
C GLY A 18 -76.12 -49.60 13.40
N LEU A 19 -76.38 -50.56 14.30
CA LEU A 19 -75.38 -51.55 14.69
C LEU A 19 -75.16 -52.52 13.52
N ALA A 20 -73.92 -52.98 13.35
CA ALA A 20 -73.57 -53.92 12.28
C ALA A 20 -74.38 -55.21 12.44
N GLY A 21 -75.44 -55.38 11.63
CA GLY A 21 -76.36 -56.52 11.69
C GLY A 21 -77.83 -56.18 11.46
N ASP A 22 -78.22 -54.90 11.59
CA ASP A 22 -79.64 -54.48 11.53
C ASP A 22 -80.24 -54.51 10.11
N GLY A 23 -79.48 -54.87 9.08
CA GLY A 23 -79.93 -54.93 7.68
C GLY A 23 -80.20 -53.57 7.03
N ASN A 24 -80.02 -52.47 7.75
CA ASN A 24 -80.29 -51.11 7.28
C ASN A 24 -79.09 -50.55 6.49
N PHE A 25 -78.93 -51.02 5.25
CA PHE A 25 -77.90 -50.53 4.33
C PHE A 25 -78.50 -49.62 3.25
N PHE A 26 -77.82 -48.51 2.98
CA PHE A 26 -78.12 -47.56 1.92
C PHE A 26 -77.04 -47.69 0.86
N HIS A 27 -77.44 -48.03 -0.36
CA HIS A 27 -76.52 -48.24 -1.48
C HIS A 27 -76.54 -47.06 -2.44
N LEU A 28 -75.40 -46.39 -2.60
CA LEU A 28 -75.19 -45.29 -3.54
C LEU A 28 -74.41 -45.84 -4.75
N THR A 29 -75.10 -46.01 -5.88
CA THR A 29 -74.48 -46.51 -7.11
C THR A 29 -73.59 -45.45 -7.76
N PRO A 30 -72.54 -45.83 -8.51
CA PRO A 30 -71.62 -44.90 -9.19
C PRO A 30 -72.30 -43.79 -9.99
N ARG A 31 -73.40 -44.10 -10.69
CA ARG A 31 -74.19 -43.12 -11.46
C ARG A 31 -74.77 -41.97 -10.61
N ARG A 32 -74.88 -42.15 -9.29
CA ARG A 32 -75.46 -41.17 -8.37
C ARG A 32 -74.45 -40.21 -7.76
N TYR A 33 -73.15 -40.55 -7.77
CA TYR A 33 -72.09 -39.70 -7.21
C TYR A 33 -70.99 -39.32 -8.21
N LEU A 34 -70.99 -39.90 -9.42
CA LEU A 34 -70.10 -39.53 -10.51
C LEU A 34 -70.89 -38.86 -11.64
N ASN A 35 -70.45 -37.66 -12.04
CA ASN A 35 -70.91 -37.02 -13.26
C ASN A 35 -69.76 -37.07 -14.30
N CYS A 36 -69.94 -37.89 -15.33
CA CYS A 36 -68.93 -38.13 -16.36
C CYS A 36 -69.22 -37.34 -17.67
N ASP A 37 -70.29 -36.54 -17.70
CA ASP A 37 -70.65 -35.72 -18.86
C ASP A 37 -69.78 -34.46 -18.93
N GLY A 38 -68.61 -34.59 -19.57
CA GLY A 38 -67.96 -33.55 -20.36
C GLY A 38 -67.73 -32.17 -19.73
N GLY A 39 -66.51 -31.97 -19.22
CA GLY A 39 -65.79 -30.68 -19.33
C GLY A 39 -66.18 -29.58 -18.34
N THR A 40 -65.53 -29.53 -17.17
CA THR A 40 -64.83 -28.35 -16.64
C THR A 40 -64.12 -28.65 -15.33
N SER A 41 -62.99 -27.96 -15.14
CA SER A 41 -62.19 -27.85 -13.93
C SER A 41 -63.04 -27.86 -12.65
N LEU A 42 -62.64 -28.68 -11.68
CA LEU A 42 -63.02 -28.47 -10.28
C LEU A 42 -62.45 -27.09 -9.90
N GLY A 43 -63.32 -26.07 -9.85
CA GLY A 43 -62.93 -24.71 -9.45
C GLY A 43 -62.48 -24.71 -8.00
N ASP A 44 -61.38 -24.00 -7.74
CA ASP A 44 -60.63 -23.91 -6.47
C ASP A 44 -61.39 -23.29 -5.28
N ASP A 45 -62.73 -23.31 -5.25
CA ASP A 45 -63.50 -22.54 -4.27
C ASP A 45 -64.79 -23.23 -3.77
N LEU A 46 -64.79 -24.55 -3.58
CA LEU A 46 -65.90 -25.22 -2.89
C LEU A 46 -65.48 -26.22 -1.80
N TYR A 47 -65.92 -25.87 -0.58
CA TYR A 47 -65.97 -26.68 0.62
C TYR A 47 -66.55 -28.09 0.36
N TRP A 48 -65.94 -29.08 1.00
CA TRP A 48 -66.22 -30.51 0.89
C TRP A 48 -67.60 -30.93 1.44
N TRP A 49 -68.67 -30.68 0.67
CA TRP A 49 -70.01 -31.25 0.90
C TRP A 49 -70.42 -32.20 -0.24
N VAL A 50 -69.50 -33.02 -0.74
CA VAL A 50 -69.68 -33.80 -1.98
C VAL A 50 -70.71 -34.95 -1.85
N LEU A 51 -71.11 -35.33 -0.64
CA LEU A 51 -72.13 -36.37 -0.44
C LEU A 51 -73.49 -35.83 0.00
N GLY A 52 -73.59 -34.59 0.50
CA GLY A 52 -74.85 -34.07 1.08
C GLY A 52 -75.98 -34.01 0.07
N ASP A 53 -75.80 -33.25 -1.01
CA ASP A 53 -76.86 -33.03 -2.00
C ASP A 53 -77.19 -34.29 -2.82
N ASN A 54 -76.17 -35.08 -3.17
CA ASN A 54 -76.37 -36.35 -3.88
C ASN A 54 -77.08 -37.40 -3.02
N PHE A 55 -76.81 -37.44 -1.71
CA PHE A 55 -77.49 -38.31 -0.75
C PHE A 55 -78.94 -37.86 -0.52
N VAL A 56 -79.15 -36.56 -0.36
CA VAL A 56 -80.49 -35.96 -0.18
C VAL A 56 -81.35 -36.16 -1.42
N GLN A 57 -80.80 -36.04 -2.63
CA GLN A 57 -81.54 -36.28 -3.88
C GLN A 57 -81.98 -37.74 -4.05
N ALA A 58 -81.21 -38.71 -3.54
CA ALA A 58 -81.56 -40.13 -3.64
C ALA A 58 -82.62 -40.57 -2.62
N TYR A 59 -82.74 -39.88 -1.47
CA TYR A 59 -83.56 -40.32 -0.34
C TYR A 59 -84.48 -39.24 0.25
N TYR A 60 -84.97 -38.31 -0.59
CA TYR A 60 -85.94 -37.31 -0.15
C TYR A 60 -87.16 -37.97 0.49
N THR A 61 -87.40 -37.65 1.77
CA THR A 61 -88.68 -37.91 2.42
C THR A 61 -89.64 -36.78 2.07
N VAL A 62 -90.74 -37.09 1.39
CA VAL A 62 -91.81 -36.13 1.13
C VAL A 62 -92.78 -36.19 2.29
N PHE A 63 -93.11 -35.02 2.83
CA PHE A 63 -94.16 -34.88 3.83
C PHE A 63 -95.49 -34.71 3.12
N ASP A 64 -96.34 -35.74 3.17
CA ASP A 64 -97.70 -35.67 2.67
C ASP A 64 -98.56 -34.90 3.68
N PHE A 65 -98.74 -33.61 3.44
CA PHE A 65 -99.52 -32.73 4.30
C PHE A 65 -100.99 -33.16 4.43
N GLN A 66 -101.54 -33.86 3.44
CA GLN A 66 -102.94 -34.24 3.43
C GLN A 66 -103.21 -35.41 4.37
N ASN A 67 -102.24 -36.33 4.50
CA ASN A 67 -102.33 -37.50 5.38
C ASN A 67 -101.43 -37.39 6.64
N LEU A 68 -100.70 -36.29 6.81
CA LEU A 68 -99.79 -36.01 7.94
C LEU A 68 -98.75 -37.13 8.18
N GLN A 69 -98.17 -37.66 7.11
CA GLN A 69 -97.19 -38.74 7.19
C GLN A 69 -95.90 -38.40 6.44
N VAL A 70 -94.78 -38.94 6.94
CA VAL A 70 -93.46 -38.85 6.30
C VAL A 70 -93.21 -40.15 5.55
N GLY A 71 -92.97 -40.09 4.24
CA GLY A 71 -92.64 -41.26 3.42
C GLY A 71 -91.52 -40.97 2.42
N PHE A 72 -90.80 -42.00 1.97
CA PHE A 72 -89.79 -41.86 0.92
C PHE A 72 -90.45 -41.67 -0.45
N ALA A 73 -89.98 -40.72 -1.26
CA ALA A 73 -90.47 -40.52 -2.61
C ALA A 73 -89.96 -41.64 -3.54
N CYS A 74 -90.75 -42.70 -3.69
CA CYS A 74 -90.43 -43.77 -4.61
C CYS A 74 -90.79 -43.35 -6.04
N GLY A 75 -89.81 -43.34 -6.96
CA GLY A 75 -90.11 -43.35 -8.40
C GLY A 75 -90.93 -44.60 -8.70
N GLY A 76 -92.01 -44.47 -9.48
CA GLY A 76 -93.16 -45.38 -9.54
C GLY A 76 -92.95 -46.84 -10.00
N SER A 77 -91.79 -47.44 -9.79
CA SER A 77 -91.48 -48.84 -10.10
C SER A 77 -90.69 -49.58 -9.01
N SER A 78 -90.50 -49.01 -7.80
CA SER A 78 -89.80 -49.71 -6.71
C SER A 78 -90.75 -50.60 -5.88
N PRO A 79 -90.47 -51.92 -5.69
CA PRO A 79 -91.34 -52.85 -4.94
C PRO A 79 -91.37 -52.65 -3.42
N THR A 80 -90.60 -51.70 -2.89
CA THR A 80 -90.33 -51.55 -1.44
C THR A 80 -91.31 -50.66 -0.66
N CYS A 81 -92.33 -50.09 -1.30
CA CYS A 81 -93.14 -49.00 -0.70
C CYS A 81 -94.59 -49.39 -0.32
N TYR A 82 -94.85 -50.66 0.02
CA TYR A 82 -96.20 -51.16 0.40
C TYR A 82 -96.25 -51.66 1.86
N VAL A 83 -96.29 -50.77 2.86
CA VAL A 83 -96.66 -51.17 4.24
C VAL A 83 -97.37 -50.01 4.96
N GLY A 84 -98.63 -50.24 5.37
CA GLY A 84 -99.21 -49.60 6.57
C GLY A 84 -100.50 -48.80 6.40
N SER A 85 -101.66 -49.47 6.48
CA SER A 85 -102.95 -48.82 6.76
C SER A 85 -103.65 -49.60 7.88
N GLN A 86 -103.85 -49.00 9.06
CA GLN A 86 -104.78 -49.50 10.08
C GLN A 86 -105.60 -48.34 10.68
N ALA A 87 -106.90 -48.61 10.85
CA ALA A 87 -107.98 -47.68 11.15
C ALA A 87 -108.19 -47.42 12.65
N PRO A 88 -108.86 -46.31 13.06
CA PRO A 88 -109.07 -45.97 14.46
C PRO A 88 -110.37 -46.55 15.07
N HIS A 89 -110.29 -46.92 16.35
CA HIS A 89 -111.38 -47.49 17.16
C HIS A 89 -112.37 -46.43 17.72
N LYS A 90 -113.66 -46.81 17.71
CA LYS A 90 -114.84 -46.10 18.25
C LYS A 90 -114.96 -46.34 19.78
N TYR A 91 -115.19 -45.31 20.58
CA TYR A 91 -115.59 -45.42 22.00
C TYR A 91 -117.05 -44.98 22.22
N SER A 92 -117.72 -45.72 23.10
CA SER A 92 -119.17 -45.75 23.39
C SER A 92 -119.61 -44.81 24.53
N ASN A 93 -120.90 -44.45 24.49
CA ASN A 93 -121.65 -43.56 25.40
C ASN A 93 -121.49 -43.86 26.90
N MET A 94 -121.27 -42.82 27.72
CA MET A 94 -121.46 -42.81 29.18
C MET A 94 -122.63 -41.89 29.60
N ASP A 95 -123.37 -42.36 30.59
CA ASP A 95 -124.60 -41.80 31.15
C ASP A 95 -124.41 -40.43 31.84
N LYS A 96 -125.33 -39.50 31.58
CA LYS A 96 -125.24 -38.08 31.93
C LYS A 96 -125.97 -37.75 33.24
N SER A 97 -125.35 -37.94 34.40
CA SER A 97 -125.94 -37.39 35.64
C SER A 97 -124.96 -36.86 36.70
N GLU A 98 -123.65 -36.86 36.45
CA GLU A 98 -122.66 -36.38 37.42
C GLU A 98 -121.54 -35.56 36.79
N CYS A 99 -121.08 -34.52 37.51
CA CYS A 99 -119.90 -33.75 37.12
C CYS A 99 -118.65 -34.63 37.19
N ALA A 100 -117.98 -34.86 36.07
CA ALA A 100 -116.89 -35.84 35.94
C ALA A 100 -115.66 -35.58 36.84
N LEU A 101 -115.50 -34.36 37.37
CA LEU A 101 -114.33 -33.97 38.18
C LEU A 101 -114.59 -33.96 39.69
N CYS A 102 -115.85 -33.91 40.14
CA CYS A 102 -116.17 -33.85 41.57
C CYS A 102 -117.40 -34.66 41.99
N HIS A 103 -118.00 -35.40 41.05
CA HIS A 103 -119.13 -36.32 41.24
C HIS A 103 -120.37 -35.74 41.94
N ARG A 104 -120.55 -34.40 41.92
CA ARG A 104 -121.81 -33.78 42.36
C ARG A 104 -122.84 -33.84 41.22
N ARG A 105 -124.07 -34.28 41.52
CA ARG A 105 -125.20 -34.36 40.57
C ARG A 105 -125.51 -33.00 39.96
N ARG A 106 -125.37 -32.89 38.63
CA ARG A 106 -125.78 -31.75 37.80
C ARG A 106 -125.98 -32.23 36.35
N ASP A 107 -126.85 -31.53 35.62
CA ASP A 107 -127.19 -31.81 34.21
C ASP A 107 -126.12 -31.39 33.19
N VAL A 108 -124.91 -31.02 33.62
CA VAL A 108 -123.81 -30.55 32.76
C VAL A 108 -122.50 -31.22 33.17
N PHE A 109 -121.70 -31.63 32.16
CA PHE A 109 -120.51 -32.51 32.27
C PHE A 109 -119.44 -32.07 33.30
N SER A 110 -119.37 -30.77 33.63
CA SER A 110 -118.44 -30.22 34.64
C SER A 110 -119.03 -28.98 35.32
N CYS A 111 -118.87 -28.84 36.64
CA CYS A 111 -119.41 -27.71 37.39
C CYS A 111 -118.50 -26.46 37.31
N SER A 112 -119.09 -25.26 37.47
CA SER A 112 -118.41 -23.96 37.35
C SER A 112 -117.16 -23.82 38.23
N ASN A 113 -117.16 -24.42 39.42
CA ASN A 113 -116.00 -24.37 40.32
C ASN A 113 -114.87 -25.28 39.83
N CYS A 114 -115.18 -26.45 39.26
CA CYS A 114 -114.17 -27.35 38.71
C CYS A 114 -113.58 -26.83 37.39
N THR A 115 -114.40 -26.21 36.53
CA THR A 115 -113.90 -25.54 35.31
C THR A 115 -113.04 -24.33 35.65
N SER A 116 -113.44 -23.51 36.63
CA SER A 116 -112.62 -22.38 37.11
C SER A 116 -111.28 -22.85 37.69
N ALA A 117 -111.28 -23.88 38.54
CA ALA A 117 -110.05 -24.44 39.10
C ALA A 117 -109.11 -25.02 38.02
N MET A 118 -109.66 -25.74 37.03
CA MET A 118 -108.88 -26.30 35.93
C MET A 118 -108.33 -25.21 35.00
N LEU A 119 -109.11 -24.17 34.71
CA LEU A 119 -108.63 -23.01 33.94
C LEU A 119 -107.55 -22.24 34.70
N GLN A 120 -107.70 -22.07 36.02
CA GLN A 120 -106.70 -21.44 36.86
C GLN A 120 -105.40 -22.25 36.91
N GLN A 121 -105.49 -23.57 37.03
CA GLN A 121 -104.34 -24.49 36.98
C GLN A 121 -103.64 -24.47 35.61
N ARG A 122 -104.40 -24.42 34.50
CA ARG A 122 -103.82 -24.27 33.17
C ARG A 122 -103.18 -22.89 32.98
N ARG A 123 -103.74 -21.84 33.56
CA ARG A 123 -103.17 -20.49 33.52
C ARG A 123 -101.85 -20.39 34.27
N THR A 124 -101.75 -20.99 35.46
CA THR A 124 -100.49 -21.06 36.21
C THR A 124 -99.45 -21.92 35.48
N MET A 125 -99.86 -23.05 34.88
CA MET A 125 -98.96 -23.88 34.07
C MET A 125 -98.45 -23.16 32.83
N LEU A 126 -99.32 -22.42 32.11
CA LEU A 126 -98.91 -21.61 30.96
C LEU A 126 -97.97 -20.48 31.36
N SER A 127 -98.19 -19.84 32.51
CA SER A 127 -97.28 -18.82 33.05
C SER A 127 -95.91 -19.40 33.39
N ALA A 128 -95.86 -20.59 34.01
CA ALA A 128 -94.61 -21.30 34.30
C ALA A 128 -93.86 -21.67 33.01
N LEU A 129 -94.55 -22.19 31.99
CA LEU A 129 -93.96 -22.51 30.69
C LEU A 129 -93.45 -21.24 29.97
N GLN A 130 -94.16 -20.12 30.06
CA GLN A 130 -93.69 -18.85 29.50
C GLN A 130 -92.42 -18.35 30.20
N ALA A 131 -92.32 -18.53 31.52
CA ALA A 131 -91.10 -18.22 32.27
C ALA A 131 -89.93 -19.12 31.85
N ASP A 132 -90.16 -20.43 31.69
CA ASP A 132 -89.14 -21.37 31.24
C ASP A 132 -88.65 -21.05 29.83
N VAL A 133 -89.56 -20.70 28.91
CA VAL A 133 -89.19 -20.26 27.55
C VAL A 133 -88.35 -18.98 27.59
N ALA A 134 -88.65 -18.03 28.47
CA ALA A 134 -87.85 -16.81 28.63
C ALA A 134 -86.44 -17.12 29.18
N VAL A 135 -86.32 -18.03 30.14
CA VAL A 135 -85.02 -18.50 30.66
C VAL A 135 -84.22 -19.22 29.57
N LEU A 136 -84.86 -20.08 28.80
CA LEU A 136 -84.22 -20.79 27.69
C LEU A 136 -83.73 -19.81 26.62
N ARG A 137 -84.52 -18.78 26.25
CA ARG A 137 -84.10 -17.71 25.33
C ARG A 137 -82.88 -16.93 25.83
N LYS A 138 -82.82 -16.66 27.13
CA LYS A 138 -81.67 -15.96 27.74
C LYS A 138 -80.42 -16.85 27.77
N LYS A 139 -80.58 -18.14 28.06
CA LYS A 139 -79.49 -19.13 28.00
C LYS A 139 -78.96 -19.33 26.58
N THR A 140 -79.83 -19.41 25.57
CA THR A 140 -79.40 -19.50 24.18
C THR A 140 -78.72 -18.21 23.71
N GLY A 141 -79.23 -17.03 24.09
CA GLY A 141 -78.55 -15.76 23.83
C GLY A 141 -77.14 -15.69 24.43
N PHE A 142 -76.96 -16.17 25.66
CA PHE A 142 -75.64 -16.23 26.30
C PHE A 142 -74.71 -17.21 25.58
N ALA A 143 -75.18 -18.42 25.27
CA ALA A 143 -74.40 -19.43 24.56
C ALA A 143 -73.97 -18.96 23.16
N LEU A 144 -74.84 -18.26 22.43
CA LEU A 144 -74.52 -17.68 21.12
C LEU A 144 -73.46 -16.58 21.22
N ASN A 145 -73.57 -15.68 22.20
CA ASN A 145 -72.57 -14.62 22.42
C ASN A 145 -71.21 -15.18 22.90
N THR A 146 -71.20 -16.26 23.69
CA THR A 146 -69.93 -16.91 24.07
C THR A 146 -69.30 -17.63 22.86
N LYS A 147 -70.12 -18.23 21.99
CA LYS A 147 -69.65 -18.89 20.77
C LYS A 147 -69.03 -17.89 19.79
N SER A 148 -69.59 -16.68 19.64
CA SER A 148 -68.99 -15.65 18.78
C SER A 148 -67.62 -15.21 19.26
N ALA A 149 -67.44 -15.02 20.58
CA ALA A 149 -66.13 -14.66 21.14
C ALA A 149 -65.06 -15.77 20.96
N LEU A 150 -65.47 -17.04 21.02
CA LEU A 150 -64.61 -18.19 20.73
C LEU A 150 -64.20 -18.24 19.25
N MET A 151 -65.15 -18.02 18.33
CA MET A 151 -64.87 -17.96 16.89
C MET A 151 -63.89 -16.82 16.55
N ASP A 152 -64.07 -15.64 17.15
CA ASP A 152 -63.15 -14.52 16.97
C ASP A 152 -61.74 -14.83 17.51
N ALA A 153 -61.65 -15.52 18.65
CA ALA A 153 -60.37 -15.95 19.21
C ALA A 153 -59.67 -17.00 18.33
N GLU A 154 -60.42 -17.95 17.77
CA GLU A 154 -59.92 -18.96 16.84
C GLU A 154 -59.41 -18.31 15.54
N GLN A 155 -60.16 -17.35 14.99
CA GLN A 155 -59.74 -16.59 13.82
C GLN A 155 -58.46 -15.77 14.08
N ARG A 156 -58.32 -15.20 15.28
CA ARG A 156 -57.09 -14.50 15.69
C ARG A 156 -55.91 -15.45 15.85
N LEU A 157 -56.13 -16.65 16.38
CA LEU A 157 -55.10 -17.68 16.50
C LEU A 157 -54.64 -18.16 15.11
N ASP A 158 -55.56 -18.44 14.21
CA ASP A 158 -55.26 -18.83 12.83
C ASP A 158 -54.45 -17.75 12.09
N LYS A 159 -54.84 -16.48 12.24
CA LYS A 159 -54.07 -15.34 11.71
C LYS A 159 -52.67 -15.28 12.30
N CYS A 160 -52.51 -15.54 13.59
CA CYS A 160 -51.21 -15.57 14.25
C CYS A 160 -50.34 -16.75 13.77
N MET A 161 -50.93 -17.94 13.62
CA MET A 161 -50.25 -19.11 13.07
C MET A 161 -49.73 -18.86 11.66
N LYS A 162 -50.55 -18.29 10.78
CA LYS A 162 -50.12 -17.89 9.42
C LYS A 162 -48.96 -16.89 9.43
N GLN A 163 -48.95 -15.95 10.37
CA GLN A 163 -47.82 -15.02 10.53
C GLN A 163 -46.55 -15.73 11.00
N VAL A 164 -46.67 -16.70 11.91
CA VAL A 164 -45.54 -17.51 12.39
C VAL A 164 -44.97 -18.37 11.26
N GLU A 165 -45.82 -18.99 10.44
CA GLU A 165 -45.40 -19.78 9.27
C GLU A 165 -44.64 -18.92 8.26
N GLN A 166 -45.18 -17.74 7.92
CA GLN A 166 -44.50 -16.79 7.02
C GLN A 166 -43.15 -16.33 7.58
N LEU A 167 -43.06 -16.11 8.89
CA LEU A 167 -41.81 -15.75 9.54
C LEU A 167 -40.81 -16.91 9.52
N ALA A 168 -41.25 -18.14 9.79
CA ALA A 168 -40.42 -19.34 9.74
C ALA A 168 -39.86 -19.56 8.32
N GLU A 169 -40.67 -19.37 7.28
CA GLU A 169 -40.21 -19.46 5.89
C GLU A 169 -39.15 -18.40 5.57
N LYS A 170 -39.35 -17.15 6.01
CA LYS A 170 -38.36 -16.08 5.85
C LYS A 170 -37.05 -16.41 6.56
N VAL A 171 -37.11 -16.90 7.80
CA VAL A 171 -35.94 -17.31 8.58
C VAL A 171 -35.18 -18.44 7.88
N MET A 172 -35.89 -19.43 7.34
CA MET A 172 -35.27 -20.53 6.60
C MET A 172 -34.58 -20.04 5.33
N LYS A 173 -35.22 -19.17 4.54
CA LYS A 173 -34.62 -18.54 3.35
C LYS A 173 -33.37 -17.72 3.70
N THR A 174 -33.41 -16.94 4.78
CA THR A 174 -32.24 -16.18 5.24
C THR A 174 -31.12 -17.11 5.71
N ARG A 175 -31.44 -18.19 6.42
CA ARG A 175 -30.45 -19.18 6.87
C ARG A 175 -29.77 -19.87 5.69
N GLU A 176 -30.52 -20.26 4.68
CA GLU A 176 -29.97 -20.87 3.46
C GLU A 176 -29.01 -19.90 2.73
N LYS A 177 -29.41 -18.63 2.61
CA LYS A 177 -28.57 -17.57 2.04
C LYS A 177 -27.28 -17.37 2.84
N LEU A 178 -27.35 -17.34 4.17
CA LEU A 178 -26.16 -17.20 5.01
C LEU A 178 -25.24 -18.42 4.91
N CYS A 179 -25.80 -19.63 4.78
CA CYS A 179 -25.02 -20.85 4.56
C CYS A 179 -24.29 -20.80 3.21
N SER A 180 -24.95 -20.40 2.12
CA SER A 180 -24.31 -20.31 0.81
C SER A 180 -23.24 -19.21 0.76
N GLU A 181 -23.49 -18.05 1.37
CA GLU A 181 -22.50 -16.98 1.50
C GLU A 181 -21.28 -17.44 2.31
N ARG A 182 -21.49 -18.17 3.42
CA ARG A 182 -20.39 -18.71 4.23
C ARG A 182 -19.52 -19.71 3.47
N ILE A 183 -20.13 -20.59 2.68
CA ILE A 183 -19.40 -21.54 1.81
C ILE A 183 -18.57 -20.75 0.78
N ALA A 184 -19.16 -19.76 0.13
CA ALA A 184 -18.47 -18.93 -0.85
C ALA A 184 -17.29 -18.15 -0.24
N ILE A 185 -17.41 -17.69 1.01
CA ILE A 185 -16.29 -17.05 1.73
C ILE A 185 -15.17 -18.05 1.98
N VAL A 186 -15.49 -19.27 2.47
CA VAL A 186 -14.49 -20.31 2.75
C VAL A 186 -13.71 -20.73 1.50
N GLU A 187 -14.41 -20.87 0.36
CA GLU A 187 -13.75 -21.18 -0.91
C GLU A 187 -12.82 -20.06 -1.38
N ARG A 188 -13.21 -18.79 -1.18
CA ARG A 188 -12.35 -17.64 -1.52
C ARG A 188 -11.13 -17.56 -0.62
N THR A 189 -11.28 -17.81 0.69
CA THR A 189 -10.13 -17.82 1.61
C THR A 189 -9.18 -18.96 1.28
N SER A 190 -9.67 -20.16 0.98
CA SER A 190 -8.82 -21.29 0.57
C SER A 190 -8.03 -20.98 -0.72
N LYS A 191 -8.67 -20.37 -1.72
CA LYS A 191 -7.97 -19.92 -2.95
C LYS A 191 -6.92 -18.83 -2.69
N LEU A 192 -7.15 -17.99 -1.68
CA LEU A 192 -6.20 -16.94 -1.30
C LEU A 192 -5.00 -17.53 -0.58
N GLU A 193 -5.19 -18.50 0.31
CA GLU A 193 -4.12 -19.26 0.98
C GLU A 193 -3.23 -19.96 -0.05
N GLU A 194 -3.81 -20.68 -1.02
CA GLU A 194 -3.04 -21.35 -2.10
C GLU A 194 -2.20 -20.36 -2.93
N ARG A 195 -2.75 -19.17 -3.22
CA ARG A 195 -2.00 -18.11 -3.92
C ARG A 195 -0.88 -17.55 -3.06
N THR A 196 -1.09 -17.43 -1.76
CA THR A 196 -0.10 -16.92 -0.81
C THR A 196 1.09 -17.89 -0.75
N GLU A 197 0.83 -19.19 -0.65
CA GLU A 197 1.88 -20.23 -0.69
C GLU A 197 2.70 -20.18 -1.99
N LYS A 198 2.04 -20.01 -3.14
CA LYS A 198 2.73 -19.87 -4.44
C LYS A 198 3.61 -18.61 -4.51
N VAL A 199 3.18 -17.51 -3.91
CA VAL A 199 3.97 -16.27 -3.82
C VAL A 199 5.18 -16.48 -2.93
N ASP A 200 5.02 -17.14 -1.79
CA ASP A 200 6.12 -17.43 -0.87
C ASP A 200 7.18 -18.34 -1.51
N GLU A 201 6.75 -19.37 -2.26
CA GLU A 201 7.67 -20.23 -3.03
C GLU A 201 8.41 -19.44 -4.11
N ALA A 202 7.72 -18.56 -4.84
CA ALA A 202 8.33 -17.70 -5.85
C ALA A 202 9.34 -16.72 -5.24
N GLN A 203 9.03 -16.14 -4.08
CA GLN A 203 9.95 -15.27 -3.35
C GLN A 203 11.18 -16.01 -2.87
N HIS A 204 11.04 -17.26 -2.40
CA HIS A 204 12.18 -18.09 -2.02
C HIS A 204 13.09 -18.37 -3.22
N LYS A 205 12.53 -18.76 -4.37
CA LYS A 205 13.28 -18.97 -5.62
C LYS A 205 14.00 -17.70 -6.07
N LEU A 206 13.34 -16.55 -6.00
CA LEU A 206 13.96 -15.26 -6.33
C LEU A 206 15.14 -14.95 -5.42
N LYS A 207 15.01 -15.13 -4.10
CA LYS A 207 16.11 -14.92 -3.15
C LYS A 207 17.30 -15.84 -3.43
N GLN A 208 17.05 -17.10 -3.78
CA GLN A 208 18.09 -18.06 -4.13
C GLN A 208 18.84 -17.64 -5.41
N GLU A 209 18.13 -17.20 -6.44
CA GLU A 209 18.75 -16.72 -7.69
C GLU A 209 19.50 -15.40 -7.48
N VAL A 210 19.00 -14.48 -6.64
CA VAL A 210 19.74 -13.26 -6.27
C VAL A 210 21.04 -13.60 -5.54
N GLN A 211 21.02 -14.56 -4.61
CA GLN A 211 22.25 -15.03 -3.94
C GLN A 211 23.24 -15.67 -4.93
N ARG A 212 22.74 -16.46 -5.88
CA ARG A 212 23.54 -17.08 -6.93
C ARG A 212 24.16 -16.04 -7.86
N ALA A 213 23.38 -15.05 -8.27
CA ALA A 213 23.81 -13.94 -9.10
C ALA A 213 24.83 -13.07 -8.36
N GLY A 214 24.60 -12.78 -7.07
CA GLY A 214 25.56 -12.06 -6.22
C GLY A 214 26.90 -12.77 -6.12
N GLY A 215 26.91 -14.10 -5.96
CA GLY A 215 28.13 -14.90 -5.91
C GLY A 215 28.93 -14.93 -7.22
N LEU A 216 28.27 -14.75 -8.37
CA LEU A 216 28.93 -14.77 -9.69
C LEU A 216 29.37 -13.37 -10.16
N HIS A 217 28.51 -12.37 -9.98
CA HIS A 217 28.75 -11.03 -10.53
C HIS A 217 29.67 -10.17 -9.66
N ALA A 218 29.61 -10.30 -8.33
CA ALA A 218 30.43 -9.46 -7.45
C ALA A 218 31.94 -9.63 -7.70
N PRO A 219 32.50 -10.85 -7.81
CA PRO A 219 33.93 -11.01 -8.09
C PRO A 219 34.35 -10.49 -9.47
N ILE A 220 33.45 -10.59 -10.47
CA ILE A 220 33.71 -10.07 -11.82
C ILE A 220 33.76 -8.55 -11.80
N LEU A 221 32.82 -7.90 -11.10
CA LEU A 221 32.81 -6.44 -10.95
C LEU A 221 34.05 -5.96 -10.19
N GLU A 222 34.42 -6.62 -9.09
CA GLU A 222 35.65 -6.31 -8.34
C GLU A 222 36.90 -6.45 -9.22
N CYS A 223 36.96 -7.49 -10.06
CA CYS A 223 38.07 -7.68 -11.00
C CYS A 223 38.11 -6.59 -12.08
N LEU A 224 36.95 -6.15 -12.59
CA LEU A 224 36.86 -5.06 -13.56
C LEU A 224 37.28 -3.73 -12.91
N ASP A 225 36.83 -3.44 -11.69
CA ASP A 225 37.23 -2.25 -10.94
C ASP A 225 38.75 -2.23 -10.72
N TYR A 226 39.34 -3.37 -10.35
CA TYR A 226 40.79 -3.50 -10.24
C TYR A 226 41.51 -3.24 -11.57
N GLN A 227 40.99 -3.76 -12.69
CA GLN A 227 41.56 -3.53 -14.02
C GLN A 227 41.48 -2.06 -14.44
N VAL A 228 40.37 -1.39 -14.17
CA VAL A 228 40.18 0.04 -14.45
C VAL A 228 41.16 0.86 -13.61
N GLN A 229 41.23 0.62 -12.30
CA GLN A 229 42.16 1.30 -11.41
C GLN A 229 43.61 1.11 -11.85
N TRP A 230 44.00 -0.15 -12.17
CA TRP A 230 45.34 -0.45 -12.65
C TRP A 230 45.66 0.26 -13.97
N ALA A 231 44.69 0.31 -14.89
CA ALA A 231 44.85 1.03 -16.16
C ALA A 231 45.04 2.54 -15.95
N ASP A 232 44.27 3.14 -15.04
CA ASP A 232 44.37 4.57 -14.70
C ASP A 232 45.70 4.92 -14.03
N GLU A 233 46.14 4.10 -13.07
CA GLU A 233 47.45 4.23 -12.41
C GLU A 233 48.60 4.09 -13.41
N ASN A 234 48.52 3.09 -14.30
CA ASN A 234 49.54 2.89 -15.33
C ASN A 234 49.55 4.04 -16.35
N ALA A 235 48.38 4.52 -16.76
CA ALA A 235 48.28 5.67 -17.65
C ALA A 235 48.82 6.95 -16.99
N ALA A 236 48.55 7.15 -15.69
CA ALA A 236 49.11 8.24 -14.91
C ALA A 236 50.64 8.15 -14.83
N LYS A 237 51.18 6.95 -14.58
CA LYS A 237 52.63 6.70 -14.54
C LYS A 237 53.30 7.03 -15.88
N VAL A 238 52.77 6.49 -16.98
CA VAL A 238 53.32 6.76 -18.34
C VAL A 238 53.26 8.24 -18.68
N ARG A 239 52.16 8.94 -18.34
CA ARG A 239 52.09 10.40 -18.47
C ARG A 239 53.12 11.10 -17.59
N GLY A 240 53.27 10.66 -16.35
CA GLY A 240 54.25 11.19 -15.41
C GLY A 240 55.68 11.11 -15.94
N ASP A 241 56.06 9.97 -16.51
CA ASP A 241 57.38 9.78 -17.12
C ASP A 241 57.60 10.75 -18.30
N ARG A 242 56.61 10.89 -19.19
CA ARG A 242 56.66 11.89 -20.28
C ARG A 242 56.72 13.33 -19.79
N LEU A 243 56.03 13.63 -18.69
CA LEU A 243 56.12 14.95 -18.06
C LEU A 243 57.50 15.18 -17.46
N ARG A 244 58.14 14.17 -16.85
CA ARG A 244 59.53 14.30 -16.37
C ARG A 244 60.51 14.57 -17.50
N GLU A 245 60.34 13.92 -18.65
CA GLU A 245 61.09 14.24 -19.87
C GLU A 245 60.87 15.71 -20.31
N LEU A 246 59.62 16.18 -20.28
CA LEU A 246 59.30 17.57 -20.58
C LEU A 246 59.98 18.54 -19.61
N PHE A 247 59.95 18.28 -18.31
CA PHE A 247 60.66 19.11 -17.32
C PHE A 247 62.18 19.13 -17.57
N ALA A 248 62.77 18.00 -17.97
CA ALA A 248 64.17 17.93 -18.34
C ALA A 248 64.52 18.78 -19.57
N LEU A 249 63.62 18.91 -20.56
CA LEU A 249 63.79 19.84 -21.69
C LEU A 249 63.88 21.31 -21.24
N PHE A 250 63.29 21.65 -20.09
CA PHE A 250 63.39 22.98 -19.48
C PHE A 250 64.56 23.10 -18.48
N ALA A 251 65.44 22.10 -18.41
CA ALA A 251 66.52 21.98 -17.44
C ALA A 251 66.03 22.01 -15.97
N LEU A 252 64.80 21.54 -15.71
CA LEU A 252 64.23 21.40 -14.37
C LEU A 252 64.32 19.94 -13.91
N THR A 253 65.53 19.47 -13.71
CA THR A 253 65.80 18.18 -13.07
C THR A 253 66.30 18.41 -11.65
N PRO A 254 65.91 17.58 -10.68
CA PRO A 254 66.53 17.64 -9.36
C PRO A 254 68.03 17.37 -9.52
N GLU A 255 68.85 18.15 -8.84
CA GLU A 255 70.26 17.82 -8.67
C GLU A 255 70.32 16.47 -7.98
N GLU A 256 70.90 15.47 -8.66
CA GLU A 256 71.19 14.20 -8.03
C GLU A 256 72.06 14.47 -6.81
N PRO A 257 71.72 13.95 -5.61
CA PRO A 257 72.66 14.01 -4.51
C PRO A 257 73.89 13.27 -5.01
N VAL A 258 75.00 14.01 -5.17
CA VAL A 258 76.30 13.40 -5.46
C VAL A 258 76.49 12.40 -4.35
N GLU A 259 76.36 11.11 -4.67
CA GLU A 259 76.73 10.04 -3.77
C GLU A 259 78.18 10.34 -3.43
N VAL A 260 78.39 10.80 -2.19
CA VAL A 260 79.71 10.82 -1.60
C VAL A 260 80.05 9.35 -1.50
N ILE A 261 80.70 8.84 -2.55
CA ILE A 261 81.44 7.62 -2.50
C ILE A 261 82.46 7.88 -1.39
N ASN A 262 82.12 7.44 -0.18
CA ASN A 262 83.08 7.24 0.89
C ASN A 262 83.89 5.99 0.46
N GLU A 263 84.74 6.17 -0.55
CA GLU A 263 86.02 5.48 -0.57
C GLU A 263 86.85 6.17 0.51
N ASP A 264 87.52 5.38 1.35
CA ASP A 264 88.29 5.71 2.57
C ASP A 264 87.54 5.24 3.85
N ASP A 265 87.91 4.18 4.57
CA ASP A 265 89.13 3.36 4.54
C ASP A 265 88.84 1.97 5.14
N GLU A 266 89.35 0.93 4.48
CA GLU A 266 89.68 -0.33 5.15
C GLU A 266 90.91 -0.11 6.04
N ASP A 267 90.91 -0.75 7.21
CA ASP A 267 91.99 -0.70 8.20
C ASP A 267 93.34 -1.20 7.61
N ASP A 268 94.23 -0.29 7.19
CA ASP A 268 95.65 -0.58 6.96
C ASP A 268 96.47 -0.27 8.23
N PRO A 269 97.02 -1.26 8.95
CA PRO A 269 97.61 -1.05 10.28
C PRO A 269 99.08 -0.58 10.29
N LEU A 270 99.65 -0.04 9.20
CA LEU A 270 101.12 0.15 9.10
C LEU A 270 101.63 1.45 8.44
N SER A 271 101.01 2.60 8.65
CA SER A 271 101.55 3.89 8.17
C SER A 271 101.77 4.92 9.28
N ALA A 272 102.82 4.68 10.07
CA ALA A 272 103.39 5.65 11.00
C ALA A 272 104.58 6.37 10.35
N LEU A 273 104.35 7.52 9.69
CA LEU A 273 105.36 8.59 9.50
C LEU A 273 104.65 9.93 9.18
N PRO A 274 105.09 11.07 9.74
CA PRO A 274 104.55 12.37 9.40
C PRO A 274 105.35 13.00 8.25
N ASP A 275 104.69 13.51 7.21
CA ASP A 275 105.07 14.78 6.54
C ASP A 275 104.11 15.14 5.39
N GLU A 276 103.80 16.44 5.31
CA GLU A 276 103.35 17.20 4.12
C GLU A 276 102.07 16.79 3.38
N GLN A 277 100.90 16.92 4.01
CA GLN A 277 99.63 17.08 3.28
C GLN A 277 98.71 18.12 3.94
N LYS A 278 98.95 19.41 3.67
CA LYS A 278 98.04 20.49 4.09
C LYS A 278 97.33 21.21 2.93
N GLU A 279 97.77 21.00 1.68
CA GLU A 279 97.18 21.70 0.53
C GLU A 279 96.02 20.94 -0.14
N VAL A 280 95.93 19.61 -0.01
CA VAL A 280 94.84 18.81 -0.62
C VAL A 280 93.52 18.94 0.17
N SER A 281 93.63 19.11 1.50
CA SER A 281 92.49 19.28 2.41
C SER A 281 91.76 20.61 2.20
N GLU A 282 92.48 21.69 1.85
CA GLU A 282 91.86 23.00 1.61
C GLU A 282 91.07 23.07 0.30
N GLU A 283 91.52 22.42 -0.77
CA GLU A 283 90.79 22.39 -2.06
C GLU A 283 89.53 21.51 -1.97
N GLN A 284 89.59 20.39 -1.24
CA GLN A 284 88.44 19.53 -0.98
C GLN A 284 87.43 20.20 -0.02
N ASN A 285 87.92 20.95 0.97
CA ASN A 285 87.08 21.81 1.82
C ASN A 285 86.53 23.02 1.06
N ARG A 286 87.24 23.58 0.07
CA ARG A 286 86.71 24.62 -0.83
C ARG A 286 85.63 24.08 -1.76
N ARG A 287 85.76 22.83 -2.25
CA ARG A 287 84.71 22.16 -3.03
C ARG A 287 83.47 21.86 -2.17
N LYS A 288 83.64 21.36 -0.94
CA LYS A 288 82.54 21.17 0.04
C LYS A 288 81.91 22.50 0.49
N ALA A 289 82.70 23.57 0.63
CA ALA A 289 82.20 24.90 0.98
C ALA A 289 81.47 25.59 -0.19
N ARG A 290 81.87 25.32 -1.45
CA ARG A 290 81.12 25.76 -2.64
C ARG A 290 79.79 25.03 -2.82
N GLN A 291 79.70 23.78 -2.40
CA GLN A 291 78.44 23.00 -2.41
C GLN A 291 77.44 23.42 -1.31
N ASN A 292 77.93 24.02 -0.21
CA ASN A 292 77.10 24.50 0.90
C ASN A 292 76.78 26.01 0.85
N ALA A 293 77.06 26.69 -0.27
CA ALA A 293 76.68 28.09 -0.45
C ALA A 293 75.14 28.19 -0.60
N PRO A 294 74.46 29.12 0.10
CA PRO A 294 73.03 29.33 -0.09
C PRO A 294 72.77 29.69 -1.56
N MET A 295 72.08 28.80 -2.29
CA MET A 295 71.66 29.07 -3.65
C MET A 295 70.66 30.22 -3.64
N PHE A 296 71.07 31.40 -4.09
CA PHE A 296 70.19 32.57 -4.19
C PHE A 296 69.27 32.53 -5.42
N PHE A 297 69.61 31.70 -6.39
CA PHE A 297 68.94 31.58 -7.68
C PHE A 297 68.73 30.11 -8.06
N ARG A 298 67.64 29.84 -8.77
CA ARG A 298 67.43 28.61 -9.55
C ARG A 298 67.45 28.94 -11.02
N THR A 299 67.67 27.97 -11.89
CA THR A 299 67.71 28.21 -13.34
C THR A 299 66.63 27.44 -14.08
N ILE A 300 66.12 28.03 -15.17
CA ILE A 300 65.25 27.39 -16.15
C ILE A 300 65.82 27.65 -17.53
N VAL A 301 66.20 26.60 -18.27
CA VAL A 301 66.94 26.70 -19.54
C VAL A 301 68.17 27.63 -19.41
N GLY A 302 68.89 27.52 -18.30
CA GLY A 302 70.07 28.35 -18.00
C GLY A 302 69.78 29.81 -17.60
N LEU A 303 68.52 30.24 -17.55
CA LEU A 303 68.14 31.60 -17.12
C LEU A 303 67.92 31.65 -15.60
N PRO A 304 68.58 32.54 -14.85
CA PRO A 304 68.45 32.62 -13.40
C PRO A 304 67.13 33.29 -12.96
N LEU A 305 66.49 32.70 -11.95
CA LEU A 305 65.32 33.23 -11.26
C LEU A 305 65.59 33.24 -9.73
N PRO A 306 65.39 34.38 -9.04
CA PRO A 306 65.68 34.51 -7.62
C PRO A 306 64.68 33.72 -6.76
N ILE A 307 65.18 32.96 -5.79
CA ILE A 307 64.34 32.19 -4.84
C ILE A 307 63.51 33.13 -3.93
N SER A 308 64.05 34.31 -3.66
CA SER A 308 63.44 35.34 -2.81
C SER A 308 62.22 36.03 -3.43
N GLY A 309 61.96 35.82 -4.73
CA GLY A 309 60.93 36.56 -5.47
C GLY A 309 61.27 38.04 -5.70
N ARG A 310 62.51 38.48 -5.41
CA ARG A 310 62.97 39.85 -5.66
C ARG A 310 63.79 39.94 -6.93
N TYR A 311 63.24 40.59 -7.95
CA TYR A 311 63.80 40.62 -9.31
C TYR A 311 64.75 41.79 -9.59
N GLU A 312 64.88 42.74 -8.66
CA GLU A 312 65.66 43.99 -8.79
C GLU A 312 67.15 43.76 -9.14
N ASN A 313 67.71 42.61 -8.73
CA ASN A 313 69.13 42.29 -8.91
C ASN A 313 69.42 41.50 -10.21
N VAL A 314 68.42 41.28 -11.06
CA VAL A 314 68.55 40.51 -12.30
C VAL A 314 68.08 41.39 -13.47
N PRO A 315 68.78 41.38 -14.63
CA PRO A 315 68.36 42.16 -15.79
C PRO A 315 66.89 41.88 -16.18
N PRO A 316 66.06 42.90 -16.47
CA PRO A 316 64.64 42.73 -16.77
C PRO A 316 64.36 41.75 -17.89
N GLU A 317 65.20 41.75 -18.93
CA GLU A 317 65.07 40.86 -20.10
C GLU A 317 65.26 39.40 -19.73
N VAL A 318 66.17 39.12 -18.78
CA VAL A 318 66.47 37.77 -18.29
C VAL A 318 65.31 37.24 -17.44
N VAL A 319 64.78 38.08 -16.54
CA VAL A 319 63.61 37.72 -15.71
C VAL A 319 62.39 37.47 -16.58
N ALA A 320 62.10 38.39 -17.51
CA ALA A 320 60.96 38.26 -18.41
C ALA A 320 61.06 37.00 -19.28
N ALA A 321 62.25 36.70 -19.81
CA ALA A 321 62.50 35.46 -20.55
C ALA A 321 62.33 34.21 -19.66
N ALA A 322 62.83 34.23 -18.42
CA ALA A 322 62.73 33.11 -17.48
C ALA A 322 61.26 32.83 -17.09
N LEU A 323 60.49 33.87 -16.71
CA LEU A 323 59.06 33.76 -16.40
C LEU A 323 58.26 33.25 -17.61
N SER A 324 58.64 33.67 -18.82
CA SER A 324 58.01 33.21 -20.04
C SER A 324 58.29 31.74 -20.33
N LYS A 325 59.48 31.22 -19.96
CA LYS A 325 59.75 29.77 -20.00
C LYS A 325 58.91 29.00 -18.98
N VAL A 326 58.61 29.60 -17.82
CA VAL A 326 57.67 29.01 -16.86
C VAL A 326 56.26 28.93 -17.45
N ILE A 327 55.74 30.02 -18.02
CA ILE A 327 54.45 30.01 -18.72
C ILE A 327 54.43 28.94 -19.82
N HIS A 328 55.49 28.85 -20.62
CA HIS A 328 55.57 27.87 -21.70
C HIS A 328 55.48 26.44 -21.17
N LEU A 329 56.23 26.13 -20.10
CA LEU A 329 56.13 24.83 -19.44
C LEU A 329 54.71 24.57 -18.96
N LEU A 330 54.11 25.49 -18.20
CA LEU A 330 52.74 25.34 -17.69
C LEU A 330 51.72 25.12 -18.81
N HIS A 331 51.87 25.82 -19.93
CA HIS A 331 51.03 25.65 -21.12
C HIS A 331 51.18 24.26 -21.74
N CYS A 332 52.40 23.74 -21.84
CA CYS A 332 52.63 22.36 -22.29
C CYS A 332 51.95 21.34 -21.36
N LEU A 333 51.97 21.57 -20.05
CA LEU A 333 51.35 20.67 -19.06
C LEU A 333 49.82 20.57 -19.21
N VAL A 334 49.15 21.61 -19.69
CA VAL A 334 47.68 21.62 -19.93
C VAL A 334 47.26 20.43 -20.78
N LYS A 335 47.98 20.15 -21.86
CA LYS A 335 47.64 19.08 -22.80
C LYS A 335 47.72 17.68 -22.17
N TYR A 336 48.65 17.48 -21.24
CA TYR A 336 48.89 16.17 -20.64
C TYR A 336 48.06 15.92 -19.38
N LEU A 337 47.80 16.97 -18.59
CA LEU A 337 47.12 16.87 -17.31
C LEU A 337 45.63 17.23 -17.37
N LYS A 338 45.16 17.77 -18.51
CA LYS A 338 43.81 18.32 -18.67
C LYS A 338 43.45 19.35 -17.58
N ILE A 339 44.43 20.14 -17.17
CA ILE A 339 44.28 21.13 -16.10
C ILE A 339 43.82 22.48 -16.64
N THR A 340 42.89 23.13 -15.95
CA THR A 340 42.51 24.52 -16.20
C THR A 340 43.07 25.38 -15.09
N TYR A 341 44.01 26.25 -15.40
CA TYR A 341 44.61 27.13 -14.40
C TYR A 341 43.65 28.24 -13.95
N PRO A 342 43.72 28.68 -12.68
CA PRO A 342 42.92 29.80 -12.17
C PRO A 342 43.08 31.09 -12.99
N HIS A 343 44.31 31.37 -13.41
CA HIS A 343 44.66 32.57 -14.17
C HIS A 343 45.06 32.18 -15.60
N PRO A 344 44.34 32.60 -16.65
CA PRO A 344 44.73 32.35 -18.03
C PRO A 344 46.08 32.97 -18.36
N MET A 345 46.91 32.25 -19.13
CA MET A 345 48.25 32.66 -19.52
C MET A 345 48.37 32.66 -21.05
N GLU A 346 49.01 33.69 -21.61
CA GLU A 346 49.37 33.75 -23.02
C GLU A 346 50.90 33.81 -23.17
N PHE A 347 51.44 32.89 -23.95
CA PHE A 347 52.88 32.81 -24.21
C PHE A 347 53.26 33.70 -25.40
N ASN A 348 53.97 34.81 -25.14
CA ASN A 348 54.37 35.81 -26.14
C ASN A 348 55.88 36.11 -26.08
N GLY A 349 56.72 35.08 -25.88
CA GLY A 349 58.15 35.29 -25.62
C GLY A 349 58.35 36.13 -24.36
N SER A 350 59.34 37.02 -24.31
CA SER A 350 59.63 37.86 -23.13
C SER A 350 58.51 38.84 -22.73
N PHE A 351 57.42 38.94 -23.49
CA PHE A 351 56.25 39.76 -23.16
C PHE A 351 55.01 38.91 -22.88
N SER A 352 55.22 37.69 -22.37
CA SER A 352 54.11 36.81 -21.97
C SER A 352 53.20 37.49 -20.94
N THR A 353 51.90 37.22 -21.02
CA THR A 353 50.88 37.86 -20.21
C THR A 353 50.10 36.84 -19.39
N ILE A 354 49.57 37.30 -18.26
CA ILE A 354 48.68 36.52 -17.40
C ILE A 354 47.50 37.39 -17.00
N GLY A 355 46.29 36.83 -17.03
CA GLY A 355 45.07 37.57 -16.79
C GLY A 355 44.25 37.01 -15.63
N ASN A 356 43.30 37.81 -15.16
CA ASN A 356 42.31 37.39 -14.18
C ASN A 356 40.92 37.33 -14.83
N THR A 357 40.27 36.17 -14.74
CA THR A 357 38.92 35.96 -15.31
C THR A 357 37.84 36.83 -14.68
N SER A 358 38.08 37.34 -13.46
CA SER A 358 37.12 38.18 -12.71
C SER A 358 37.27 39.68 -12.94
N GLU A 359 38.38 40.16 -13.52
CA GLU A 359 38.70 41.60 -13.64
C GLU A 359 38.52 42.17 -15.05
N GLY A 360 37.90 41.46 -16.00
CA GLY A 360 37.72 41.94 -17.38
C GLY A 360 39.04 41.95 -18.17
N ALA A 361 39.35 43.03 -18.91
CA ALA A 361 40.55 43.17 -19.75
C ALA A 361 41.89 43.30 -18.96
N GLY A 362 41.93 42.84 -17.72
CA GLY A 362 43.10 42.86 -16.84
C GLY A 362 44.10 41.78 -17.24
N CYS A 363 44.88 42.04 -18.29
CA CYS A 363 46.07 41.26 -18.64
C CYS A 363 47.32 41.97 -18.10
N HIS A 364 48.12 41.26 -17.31
CA HIS A 364 49.38 41.74 -16.76
C HIS A 364 50.56 41.18 -17.56
N THR A 365 51.43 42.06 -18.06
CA THR A 365 52.67 41.65 -18.74
C THR A 365 53.72 41.24 -17.72
N LEU A 366 54.34 40.07 -17.92
CA LEU A 366 55.42 39.57 -17.06
C LEU A 366 56.79 40.17 -17.43
N TYR A 367 56.84 41.49 -17.59
CA TYR A 367 58.06 42.24 -17.84
C TYR A 367 58.37 43.13 -16.64
N PRO A 368 59.57 43.08 -16.03
CA PRO A 368 59.91 43.91 -14.88
C PRO A 368 60.09 45.37 -15.29
N ASP A 369 58.99 46.12 -15.32
CA ASP A 369 58.92 47.55 -15.62
C ASP A 369 58.82 48.42 -14.36
N GLY A 370 58.79 47.79 -13.17
CA GLY A 370 58.62 48.44 -11.88
C GLY A 370 57.18 48.85 -11.59
N SER A 371 56.20 48.42 -12.41
CA SER A 371 54.78 48.66 -12.17
C SER A 371 54.16 47.67 -11.19
N ASP A 372 53.10 48.09 -10.51
CA ASP A 372 52.24 47.18 -9.73
C ASP A 372 51.64 46.05 -10.59
N GLY A 373 51.57 46.23 -11.91
CA GLY A 373 51.06 45.24 -12.85
C GLY A 373 51.97 44.02 -12.94
N PHE A 374 53.29 44.23 -12.96
CA PHE A 374 54.27 43.14 -12.96
C PHE A 374 54.16 42.30 -11.69
N ASP A 375 54.14 42.93 -10.52
CA ASP A 375 54.04 42.23 -9.22
C ASP A 375 52.75 41.42 -9.11
N ARG A 376 51.61 41.98 -9.56
CA ARG A 376 50.35 41.24 -9.62
C ARG A 376 50.41 40.05 -10.56
N GLY A 377 50.97 40.22 -11.76
CA GLY A 377 51.14 39.14 -12.72
C GLY A 377 52.01 38.01 -12.18
N VAL A 378 53.12 38.34 -11.53
CA VAL A 378 53.99 37.34 -10.90
C VAL A 378 53.26 36.59 -9.78
N ASN A 379 52.47 37.28 -8.95
CA ASN A 379 51.66 36.63 -7.91
C ASN A 379 50.62 35.67 -8.51
N MET A 380 49.92 36.07 -9.57
CA MET A 380 48.99 35.17 -10.29
C MET A 380 49.72 33.94 -10.85
N LEU A 381 50.96 34.11 -11.34
CA LEU A 381 51.76 32.99 -11.82
C LEU A 381 52.17 32.05 -10.68
N HIS A 382 52.52 32.58 -9.50
CA HIS A 382 52.74 31.78 -8.30
C HIS A 382 51.49 30.99 -7.90
N GLU A 383 50.30 31.59 -7.99
CA GLU A 383 49.04 30.90 -7.71
C GLU A 383 48.77 29.76 -8.70
N ASN A 384 49.06 29.95 -9.99
CA ASN A 384 48.97 28.88 -10.99
C ASN A 384 49.94 27.73 -10.71
N VAL A 385 51.18 28.03 -10.29
CA VAL A 385 52.17 27.01 -9.93
C VAL A 385 51.77 26.28 -8.64
N ALA A 386 51.26 27.01 -7.63
CA ALA A 386 50.73 26.41 -6.41
C ALA A 386 49.52 25.52 -6.69
N PHE A 387 48.65 25.92 -7.62
CA PHE A 387 47.53 25.11 -8.10
C PHE A 387 48.01 23.79 -8.71
N LEU A 388 48.99 23.85 -9.61
CA LEU A 388 49.62 22.65 -10.17
C LEU A 388 50.19 21.74 -9.09
N CYS A 389 50.90 22.30 -8.10
CA CYS A 389 51.46 21.55 -6.97
C CYS A 389 50.39 20.73 -6.27
N LEU A 390 49.28 21.37 -5.90
CA LEU A 390 48.19 20.72 -5.17
C LEU A 390 47.48 19.66 -6.04
N CYS A 391 47.22 19.97 -7.31
CA CYS A 391 46.62 19.01 -8.23
C CYS A 391 47.48 17.76 -8.44
N GLN A 392 48.81 17.91 -8.40
CA GLN A 392 49.76 16.81 -8.56
C GLN A 392 50.22 16.22 -7.22
N GLY A 393 49.49 16.47 -6.12
CA GLY A 393 49.69 15.79 -4.84
C GLY A 393 50.80 16.33 -3.94
N VAL A 394 51.33 17.52 -4.22
CA VAL A 394 52.22 18.23 -3.30
C VAL A 394 51.38 18.87 -2.20
N THR A 395 51.76 18.66 -0.93
CA THR A 395 51.02 19.22 0.21
C THR A 395 51.23 20.73 0.32
N ASN A 396 50.21 21.46 0.78
CA ASN A 396 50.24 22.93 0.86
C ASN A 396 51.42 23.46 1.72
N ASN A 397 51.83 22.70 2.75
CA ASN A 397 52.95 23.06 3.62
C ASN A 397 54.31 23.02 2.91
N ASN A 398 54.44 22.29 1.81
CA ASN A 398 55.68 22.16 1.06
C ASN A 398 55.80 23.22 -0.04
N VAL A 399 54.70 23.89 -0.41
CA VAL A 399 54.70 24.93 -1.45
C VAL A 399 55.33 26.20 -0.89
N HIS A 400 56.46 26.61 -1.47
CA HIS A 400 57.15 27.83 -1.10
C HIS A 400 56.45 29.05 -1.69
N PRO A 401 56.26 30.15 -0.93
CA PRO A 401 55.50 31.32 -1.40
C PRO A 401 56.16 32.05 -2.58
N THR A 402 57.49 31.98 -2.70
CA THR A 402 58.26 32.75 -3.70
C THR A 402 59.18 31.90 -4.57
N ASP A 403 59.34 30.60 -4.31
CA ASP A 403 60.30 29.74 -5.04
C ASP A 403 59.55 28.97 -6.13
N MET A 404 59.28 29.64 -7.25
CA MET A 404 58.48 29.09 -8.34
C MET A 404 59.10 27.83 -8.94
N LEU A 405 60.41 27.86 -9.20
CA LEU A 405 61.13 26.73 -9.78
C LEU A 405 61.30 25.59 -8.76
N GLY A 406 61.49 25.91 -7.48
CA GLY A 406 61.50 24.92 -6.40
C GLY A 406 60.16 24.18 -6.29
N ASN A 407 59.04 24.89 -6.39
CA ASN A 407 57.70 24.30 -6.40
C ASN A 407 57.50 23.37 -7.61
N LEU A 408 57.95 23.80 -8.80
CA LEU A 408 57.94 22.95 -10.00
C LEU A 408 58.82 21.70 -9.83
N LEU A 409 59.98 21.81 -9.18
CA LEU A 409 60.81 20.66 -8.85
C LEU A 409 60.15 19.72 -7.84
N GLN A 410 59.29 20.22 -6.95
CA GLN A 410 58.48 19.34 -6.09
C GLN A 410 57.40 18.60 -6.88
N VAL A 411 56.78 19.26 -7.86
CA VAL A 411 55.86 18.59 -8.81
C VAL A 411 56.57 17.48 -9.57
N TYR A 412 57.79 17.75 -10.07
CA TYR A 412 58.63 16.75 -10.73
C TYR A 412 58.87 15.52 -9.84
N LYS A 413 59.15 15.74 -8.55
CA LYS A 413 59.41 14.65 -7.58
C LYS A 413 58.15 13.89 -7.16
N SER A 414 56.96 14.43 -7.40
CA SER A 414 55.71 13.82 -6.98
C SER A 414 55.49 12.45 -7.62
N THR A 415 55.06 11.49 -6.81
CA THR A 415 54.63 10.15 -7.27
C THR A 415 53.28 10.21 -8.00
N ARG A 416 52.51 11.28 -7.82
CA ARG A 416 51.23 11.53 -8.48
C ARG A 416 51.35 12.31 -9.78
N LEU A 417 52.58 12.66 -10.21
CA LEU A 417 52.76 13.36 -11.47
C LEU A 417 52.16 12.56 -12.63
N GLY A 418 51.27 13.19 -13.40
CA GLY A 418 50.56 12.54 -14.51
C GLY A 418 49.15 12.06 -14.17
N THR A 419 48.71 12.14 -12.91
CA THR A 419 47.28 11.98 -12.58
C THR A 419 46.48 13.13 -13.17
N LEU A 420 45.34 12.82 -13.79
CA LEU A 420 44.47 13.84 -14.37
C LEU A 420 43.91 14.74 -13.26
N CYS A 421 43.85 16.04 -13.55
CA CYS A 421 43.31 17.04 -12.65
C CYS A 421 41.80 17.19 -12.90
N ASP A 422 41.01 16.17 -12.60
CA ASP A 422 39.56 16.27 -12.81
C ASP A 422 38.95 17.25 -11.80
N ASN A 423 38.46 18.37 -12.32
CA ASN A 423 37.68 19.43 -11.68
C ASN A 423 37.82 19.52 -10.15
N VAL A 424 38.96 20.04 -9.68
CA VAL A 424 38.93 20.81 -8.45
C VAL A 424 38.11 22.05 -8.78
N ASP A 425 36.83 22.05 -8.41
CA ASP A 425 35.95 23.21 -8.60
C ASP A 425 36.71 24.46 -8.15
N GLY A 426 36.91 25.42 -9.06
CA GLY A 426 37.73 26.62 -8.82
C GLY A 426 37.33 27.42 -7.57
N ASN A 427 36.12 27.17 -7.05
CA ASN A 427 35.62 27.72 -5.80
C ASN A 427 36.31 27.18 -4.53
N GLU A 428 36.78 25.93 -4.50
CA GLU A 428 37.42 25.38 -3.29
C GLU A 428 38.86 25.89 -3.11
N PHE A 429 39.53 26.22 -4.22
CA PHE A 429 40.89 26.75 -4.23
C PHE A 429 40.94 28.24 -3.82
N ALA A 430 40.01 29.06 -4.34
CA ALA A 430 39.89 30.46 -3.96
C ALA A 430 39.52 30.65 -2.47
N ALA A 431 38.67 29.77 -1.94
CA ALA A 431 38.24 29.81 -0.54
C ALA A 431 39.36 29.45 0.46
N LYS A 432 40.28 28.55 0.10
CA LYS A 432 41.37 28.11 1.00
C LYS A 432 42.62 29.00 0.93
N ASN A 433 42.97 29.55 -0.23
CA ASN A 433 44.19 30.37 -0.39
C ASN A 433 44.02 31.88 -0.15
N SER A 434 42.80 32.43 -0.24
CA SER A 434 42.51 33.83 0.12
C SER A 434 42.91 34.17 1.57
N TYR A 435 42.89 33.19 2.47
CA TYR A 435 43.28 33.36 3.87
C TYR A 435 44.77 33.16 4.14
N ALA A 436 45.48 32.32 3.37
CA ALA A 436 46.89 32.01 3.62
C ALA A 436 47.85 33.08 3.10
N MET A 437 47.61 33.66 1.91
CA MET A 437 48.47 34.71 1.36
C MET A 437 48.18 36.12 1.88
N LYS A 438 46.97 36.41 2.37
CA LYS A 438 46.69 37.68 3.06
C LYS A 438 47.43 37.81 4.40
N LEU A 439 47.77 36.70 5.06
CA LEU A 439 48.53 36.73 6.31
C LEU A 439 50.04 36.98 6.10
N SER A 440 50.63 36.56 4.98
CA SER A 440 52.04 36.81 4.67
C SER A 440 52.28 38.22 4.10
N ALA A 441 51.31 38.81 3.39
CA ALA A 441 51.37 40.19 2.91
C ALA A 441 51.17 41.27 4.01
N MET A 442 50.76 40.88 5.23
CA MET A 442 50.49 41.81 6.34
C MET A 442 51.66 42.07 7.31
N ARG A 443 52.88 41.59 7.04
CA ARG A 443 54.09 42.03 7.78
C ARG A 443 55.23 42.28 6.78
N PRO A 444 55.82 43.50 6.70
CA PRO A 444 56.18 44.36 7.84
C PRO A 444 55.87 45.86 7.63
N ARG A 445 54.88 46.42 8.35
CA ARG A 445 54.77 47.89 8.54
C ARG A 445 55.32 48.39 9.89
N ALA A 446 55.80 47.50 10.74
CA ALA A 446 56.29 47.85 12.07
C ALA A 446 57.75 48.37 12.10
N ALA A 447 58.59 48.07 11.11
CA ALA A 447 60.00 48.50 11.13
C ALA A 447 60.21 49.94 10.60
N ALA A 448 59.33 50.45 9.72
CA ALA A 448 59.48 51.79 9.14
C ALA A 448 59.01 52.94 10.06
N HIS A 449 58.29 52.64 11.14
CA HIS A 449 57.84 53.66 12.10
C HIS A 449 58.88 53.93 13.21
N GLN A 450 59.79 52.99 13.47
CA GLN A 450 60.81 53.13 14.52
C GLN A 450 62.08 53.86 14.01
N GLN A 451 62.36 53.80 12.70
CA GLN A 451 63.44 54.58 12.08
C GLN A 451 63.05 56.05 11.77
N ARG A 452 61.75 56.35 11.60
CA ARG A 452 61.24 57.74 11.46
C ARG A 452 61.14 58.51 12.77
N LEU A 453 61.17 57.82 13.92
CA LEU A 453 61.19 58.47 15.24
C LEU A 453 62.62 58.71 15.76
N SER A 454 63.62 57.93 15.32
CA SER A 454 65.03 58.18 15.63
C SER A 454 65.61 59.35 14.82
N ASN A 455 65.23 59.50 13.53
CA ASN A 455 65.71 60.62 12.69
C ASN A 455 65.02 61.98 12.97
N ARG A 456 63.98 62.02 13.82
CA ARG A 456 63.34 63.27 14.26
C ARG A 456 63.95 63.87 15.53
N GLN A 457 64.91 63.18 16.17
CA GLN A 457 65.66 63.70 17.33
C GLN A 457 67.05 64.26 16.96
N HIS A 458 67.40 64.35 15.68
CA HIS A 458 68.69 64.90 15.21
C HIS A 458 68.60 66.25 14.46
N TRP A 459 67.42 66.90 14.44
CA TRP A 459 67.24 68.23 13.82
C TRP A 459 66.70 69.30 14.79
N VAL A 460 67.00 69.17 16.08
CA VAL A 460 66.91 70.27 17.05
C VAL A 460 68.22 70.33 17.84
N ARG A 461 69.30 70.72 17.14
CA ARG A 461 70.44 71.48 17.65
C ARG A 461 71.42 71.72 16.50
N TYR A 462 71.65 73.00 16.23
CA TYR A 462 72.43 73.64 15.16
C TYR A 462 71.67 73.97 13.88
#